data_AF-A0A5S9MGM0-F1
#
_entry.id   AF-A0A5S9MGM0-F1
#
_cell.length_a   1.000
_cell.length_b   1.000
_cell.length_c   1.000
_cell.angle_alpha   90.00
_cell.angle_beta   90.00
_cell.angle_gamma   90.00
#
_symmetry.space_group_name_H-M   'P 1'
#
loop_
_entity.id
_entity.type
_entity.pdbx_description
1 polymer ?
#
loop_
_entity_poly.entity_id
_entity_poly.type
_entity_poly.pdbx_seq_one_letter_code
_entity_poly.pdbx_strand_id
1 'polypeptide(L)'
;MRHTLDHNVERFKNLMLNMFDIETDGKSDRDIALEGIDKLSAFWTSLGAPSRLADYDIGEDQLDKIADIAAKEMEYGGFGNFMKLNRDDILSILKASL
;
A
#
# COMPACT_ATOMS: atom_id res chain seq x y z
N MET A 1 0.98 0.51 0.79
CA MET A 1 2.03 1.47 1.23
C MET A 1 1.48 2.57 2.11
N ARG A 2 0.44 3.33 1.70
CA ARG A 2 -0.11 4.44 2.49
C ARG A 2 -0.48 4.07 3.93
N HIS A 3 -1.09 2.89 4.16
CA HIS A 3 -1.47 2.40 5.50
C HIS A 3 -0.31 2.26 6.47
N THR A 4 0.88 1.91 5.97
CA THR A 4 2.07 1.65 6.81
C THR A 4 3.11 2.76 6.71
N LEU A 5 2.80 3.87 6.04
CA LEU A 5 3.73 4.95 5.76
C LEU A 5 4.35 5.51 7.04
N ASP A 6 3.51 5.82 8.02
CA ASP A 6 3.93 6.46 9.27
C ASP A 6 4.75 5.52 10.17
N HIS A 7 4.81 4.22 9.87
CA HIS A 7 5.70 3.28 10.57
C HIS A 7 7.18 3.57 10.29
N ASN A 8 7.52 3.96 9.05
CA ASN A 8 8.88 4.36 8.69
C ASN A 8 8.88 5.21 7.41
N VAL A 9 8.62 6.51 7.57
CA VAL A 9 8.54 7.46 6.46
C VAL A 9 9.86 7.56 5.69
N GLU A 10 10.99 7.55 6.39
CA GLU A 10 12.33 7.67 5.77
C GLU A 10 12.61 6.51 4.81
N ARG A 11 12.25 5.28 5.17
CA ARG A 11 12.40 4.10 4.30
C ARG A 11 11.57 4.26 3.02
N PHE A 12 10.35 4.78 3.12
CA PHE A 12 9.53 5.05 1.94
C PHE A 12 10.11 6.18 1.10
N LYS A 13 10.49 7.31 1.69
CA LYS A 13 11.16 8.42 0.99
C LYS A 13 12.36 7.93 0.18
N ASN A 14 13.27 7.19 0.82
CA ASN A 14 14.48 6.71 0.16
C ASN A 14 14.15 5.73 -0.97
N LEU A 15 13.16 4.85 -0.79
CA LEU A 15 12.69 3.98 -1.87
C LEU A 15 12.16 4.79 -3.05
N MET A 16 11.33 5.80 -2.79
CA MET A 16 10.72 6.61 -3.85
C MET A 16 11.73 7.45 -4.63
N LEU A 17 12.69 8.09 -3.94
CA LEU A 17 13.76 8.86 -4.58
C LEU A 17 14.71 8.00 -5.43
N ASN A 18 14.90 6.73 -5.06
CA ASN A 18 15.70 5.80 -5.86
C ASN A 18 14.98 5.31 -7.14
N MET A 19 13.65 5.37 -7.15
CA MET A 19 12.83 4.89 -8.27
C MET A 19 12.38 6.01 -9.21
N PHE A 20 12.14 7.21 -8.67
CA PHE A 20 11.55 8.31 -9.39
C PHE A 20 12.31 9.61 -9.12
N ASP A 21 12.34 10.46 -10.15
CA ASP A 21 12.81 11.84 -10.00
C ASP A 21 11.70 12.66 -9.32
N ILE A 22 11.89 12.95 -8.04
CA ILE A 22 10.93 13.69 -7.19
C ILE A 22 11.65 14.92 -6.62
N GLU A 23 11.08 16.10 -6.91
CA GLU A 23 11.54 17.35 -6.32
C GLU A 23 11.38 17.33 -4.80
N THR A 24 12.46 17.61 -4.08
CA THR A 24 12.50 17.54 -2.60
C THR A 24 12.47 18.92 -1.93
N ASP A 25 12.75 19.99 -2.66
CA ASP A 25 12.84 21.34 -2.08
C ASP A 25 11.49 21.78 -1.49
N GLY A 26 11.53 22.24 -0.24
CA GLY A 26 10.34 22.69 0.49
C GLY A 26 9.34 21.61 0.89
N LYS A 27 9.60 20.31 0.64
CA LYS A 27 8.67 19.21 0.99
C LYS A 27 9.10 18.47 2.24
N SER A 28 8.13 17.96 3.01
CA SER A 28 8.44 17.03 4.10
C SER A 28 8.78 15.64 3.56
N ASP A 29 9.50 14.85 4.36
CA ASP A 29 9.78 13.43 4.04
C ASP A 29 8.50 12.64 3.73
N ARG A 30 7.40 12.98 4.42
CA ARG A 30 6.09 12.36 4.22
C ARG A 30 5.47 12.74 2.89
N ASP A 31 5.59 13.99 2.47
CA ASP A 31 5.08 14.45 1.19
C ASP A 31 5.84 13.80 0.02
N ILE A 32 7.17 13.71 0.14
CA ILE A 32 8.02 13.03 -0.85
C ILE A 32 7.62 11.56 -0.97
N ALA A 33 7.43 10.88 0.17
CA ALA A 33 7.00 9.48 0.18
C ALA A 33 5.60 9.29 -0.43
N LEU A 34 4.64 10.17 -0.12
CA LEU A 34 3.29 10.12 -0.69
C LEU A 34 3.30 10.36 -2.20
N GLU A 35 4.01 11.38 -2.68
CA GLU A 35 4.14 11.66 -4.11
C GLU A 35 4.74 10.46 -4.86
N GLY A 36 5.76 9.82 -4.28
CA GLY A 36 6.34 8.62 -4.88
C GLY A 36 5.37 7.44 -4.91
N ILE A 37 4.56 7.24 -3.87
CA ILE A 37 3.51 6.21 -3.87
C ILE A 37 2.46 6.50 -4.97
N ASP A 38 2.11 7.77 -5.19
CA ASP A 38 1.22 8.18 -6.27
C ASP A 38 1.83 7.89 -7.65
N LYS A 39 3.11 8.27 -7.84
CA LYS A 39 3.86 7.97 -9.08
C LYS A 39 3.97 6.48 -9.35
N LEU A 40 4.19 5.66 -8.32
CA LEU A 40 4.22 4.20 -8.45
C LEU A 40 2.87 3.64 -8.92
N SER A 41 1.76 4.13 -8.36
CA SER A 41 0.41 3.74 -8.79
C SER A 41 0.14 4.14 -10.24
N ALA A 42 0.54 5.35 -10.63
CA ALA A 42 0.39 5.85 -11.99
C ALA A 42 1.25 5.06 -13.00
N PHE A 43 2.45 4.64 -12.59
CA PHE A 43 3.33 3.81 -13.40
C PHE A 43 2.70 2.43 -13.72
N TRP A 44 2.14 1.73 -12.74
CA TRP A 44 1.44 0.47 -13.02
C TRP A 44 0.24 0.66 -13.95
N THR A 45 -0.51 1.74 -13.75
CA THR A 45 -1.64 2.09 -14.61
C THR A 45 -1.18 2.37 -16.05
N SER A 46 -0.05 3.05 -16.24
CA SER A 46 0.48 3.35 -17.58
C SER A 46 0.98 2.11 -18.34
N LEU A 47 1.33 1.04 -17.63
CA LEU A 47 1.63 -0.28 -18.21
C LEU A 47 0.37 -1.08 -18.57
N GLY A 48 -0.83 -0.54 -18.31
CA GLY A 48 -2.10 -1.23 -18.50
C GLY A 48 -2.40 -2.28 -17.44
N ALA A 49 -1.69 -2.26 -16.30
CA ALA A 49 -2.01 -3.13 -15.19
C ALA A 49 -3.28 -2.60 -14.47
N PRO A 50 -4.25 -3.48 -14.16
CA PRO A 50 -5.34 -3.15 -13.27
C PRO A 50 -4.81 -2.59 -11.94
N SER A 51 -5.46 -1.55 -11.43
CA SER A 51 -4.95 -0.78 -10.29
C SER A 51 -5.86 -0.85 -9.06
N ARG A 52 -7.06 -1.45 -9.22
CA ARG A 52 -8.08 -1.56 -8.19
C ARG A 52 -8.60 -3.00 -8.11
N LEU A 53 -9.08 -3.39 -6.93
CA LEU A 53 -9.74 -4.68 -6.73
C LEU A 53 -10.98 -4.83 -7.62
N ALA A 54 -11.72 -3.74 -7.84
CA ALA A 54 -12.90 -3.72 -8.71
C ALA A 54 -12.58 -4.05 -10.18
N ASP A 55 -11.35 -3.80 -10.65
CA ASP A 55 -10.92 -4.17 -12.00
C ASP A 55 -10.85 -5.71 -12.19
N TYR A 56 -10.88 -6.47 -11.09
CA TYR A 56 -10.92 -7.93 -11.05
C TYR A 56 -12.26 -8.48 -10.54
N ASP A 57 -13.33 -7.68 -10.59
CA ASP A 57 -14.66 -8.03 -10.09
C ASP A 57 -14.70 -8.39 -8.58
N ILE A 58 -13.78 -7.82 -7.79
CA ILE A 58 -13.75 -7.97 -6.33
C ILE A 58 -14.46 -6.77 -5.70
N GLY A 59 -15.64 -7.01 -5.13
CA GLY A 59 -16.47 -6.01 -4.46
C GLY A 59 -16.33 -5.98 -2.94
N GLU A 60 -17.03 -5.02 -2.31
CA GLU A 60 -17.09 -4.87 -0.85
C GLU A 60 -17.58 -6.13 -0.12
N ASP A 61 -18.48 -6.89 -0.74
CA ASP A 61 -19.05 -8.13 -0.21
C ASP A 61 -18.03 -9.24 0.03
N GLN A 62 -16.86 -9.15 -0.63
CA GLN A 62 -15.79 -10.13 -0.52
C GLN A 62 -14.69 -9.72 0.46
N LEU A 63 -14.60 -8.44 0.83
CA LEU A 63 -13.46 -7.92 1.57
C LEU A 63 -13.32 -8.53 2.96
N ASP A 64 -14.41 -8.72 3.69
CA ASP A 64 -14.39 -9.35 5.01
C ASP A 64 -13.84 -10.78 4.94
N LYS A 65 -14.27 -11.56 3.93
CA LYS A 65 -13.77 -12.91 3.70
C LYS A 65 -12.26 -12.91 3.40
N ILE A 66 -11.80 -11.98 2.57
CA ILE A 66 -10.37 -11.85 2.23
C ILE A 66 -9.57 -11.45 3.48
N ALA A 67 -10.07 -10.50 4.27
CA ALA A 67 -9.44 -10.06 5.51
C ALA A 67 -9.34 -11.19 6.54
N ASP A 68 -10.38 -12.01 6.68
CA ASP A 68 -10.38 -13.18 7.57
C ASP A 68 -9.35 -14.24 7.16
N ILE A 69 -9.27 -14.54 5.85
CA ILE A 69 -8.29 -15.49 5.33
C ILE A 69 -6.88 -14.96 5.57
N ALA A 70 -6.63 -13.70 5.22
CA ALA A 70 -5.32 -13.06 5.39
C ALA A 70 -4.90 -12.97 6.87
N ALA A 71 -5.84 -12.68 7.78
CA ALA A 71 -5.57 -12.61 9.22
C ALA A 71 -5.19 -13.98 9.79
N LYS A 72 -5.82 -15.07 9.35
CA LYS A 72 -5.45 -16.44 9.75
C LYS A 72 -4.03 -16.80 9.35
N GLU A 73 -3.58 -16.41 8.14
CA GLU A 73 -2.20 -16.62 7.71
C GLU A 73 -1.19 -15.90 8.64
N MET A 74 -1.62 -14.82 9.30
CA MET A 74 -0.77 -14.14 10.30
C MET A 74 -0.52 -14.96 11.56
N GLU A 75 -1.37 -15.94 11.86
CA GLU A 75 -1.16 -16.88 12.98
C GLU A 75 -0.05 -17.90 12.69
N TYR A 76 0.26 -18.15 11.41
CA TYR A 76 1.26 -19.14 10.97
C TYR A 76 2.63 -18.55 10.60
N GLY A 77 2.84 -17.25 10.82
CA GLY A 77 4.09 -16.55 10.52
C GLY A 77 3.92 -15.27 9.69
N GLY A 78 2.75 -15.07 9.09
CA GLY A 78 2.28 -13.80 8.52
C GLY A 78 3.08 -13.19 7.38
N PHE A 79 2.71 -11.95 7.05
CA PHE A 79 3.27 -11.19 5.92
C PHE A 79 4.51 -10.40 6.34
N GLY A 80 5.69 -11.02 6.22
CA GLY A 80 6.97 -10.35 6.46
C GLY A 80 7.11 -9.72 7.85
N ASN A 81 8.16 -8.91 8.02
CA ASN A 81 8.54 -8.34 9.33
C ASN A 81 8.57 -6.80 9.36
N PHE A 82 8.00 -6.12 8.35
CA PHE A 82 8.05 -4.65 8.31
C PHE A 82 7.14 -4.00 9.33
N MET A 83 5.87 -4.41 9.40
CA MET A 83 4.89 -3.97 10.40
C MET A 83 3.92 -5.13 10.63
N LYS A 84 3.63 -5.45 11.89
CA LYS A 84 2.57 -6.41 12.20
C LYS A 84 1.21 -5.76 11.93
N LEU A 85 0.43 -6.38 11.07
CA LEU A 85 -0.94 -5.98 10.76
C LEU A 85 -1.91 -6.86 11.53
N ASN A 86 -3.09 -6.33 11.84
CA ASN A 86 -4.23 -7.11 12.31
C ASN A 86 -5.31 -7.19 11.21
N ARG A 87 -6.42 -7.88 11.50
CA ARG A 87 -7.55 -8.01 10.56
C ARG A 87 -8.11 -6.66 10.12
N ASP A 88 -8.23 -5.69 11.02
CA ASP A 88 -8.81 -4.38 10.74
C ASP A 88 -7.87 -3.53 9.86
N ASP A 89 -6.56 -3.67 10.05
CA ASP A 89 -5.55 -3.08 9.15
C ASP A 89 -5.69 -3.66 7.74
N ILE A 90 -5.82 -4.98 7.61
CA ILE A 90 -6.00 -5.64 6.32
C ILE A 90 -7.28 -5.15 5.65
N LEU A 91 -8.40 -5.11 6.39
CA LEU A 91 -9.67 -4.65 5.86
C LEU A 91 -9.59 -3.18 5.41
N SER A 92 -8.88 -2.33 6.15
CA SER A 92 -8.66 -0.93 5.78
C SER A 92 -7.84 -0.81 4.49
N ILE A 93 -6.80 -1.63 4.33
CA ILE A 93 -5.99 -1.70 3.11
C ILE A 93 -6.85 -2.16 1.92
N LEU A 94 -7.66 -3.20 2.10
CA LEU A 94 -8.55 -3.73 1.06
C LEU A 94 -9.57 -2.67 0.62
N LYS A 95 -10.21 -1.98 1.56
CA LYS A 95 -11.16 -0.89 1.27
C LYS A 95 -10.49 0.27 0.53
N ALA A 96 -9.26 0.62 0.90
CA ALA A 96 -8.48 1.64 0.21
C ALA A 96 -8.00 1.22 -1.20
N SER A 97 -8.13 -0.08 -1.54
CA SER A 97 -7.71 -0.67 -2.81
C SER A 97 -8.89 -0.95 -3.76
N LEU A 98 -10.13 -0.70 -3.33
CA LEU A 98 -11.32 -0.77 -4.18
C LEU A 98 -11.37 0.37 -5.19
#